data_AF-X0X126-F1
#
_entry.id   AF-X0X126-F1
#
_cell.length_a   1.000
_cell.length_b   1.000
_cell.length_c   1.000
_cell.angle_alpha   90.00
_cell.angle_beta   90.00
_cell.angle_gamma   90.00
#
_symmetry.space_group_name_H-M   'P 1'
#
loop_
_entity.id
_entity.type
_entity.pdbx_description
1 polymer ?
#
loop_
_entity_poly.entity_id
_entity_poly.type
_entity_poly.pdbx_seq_one_letter_code
_entity_poly.pdbx_strand_id
1 'polypeptide(L)'
;YPNGAVELKDELLGVDMSIPTDLLVLTVGLQPAEEAISEQLKVARSEDGFLLERHPKLGPAEAASPGIYLAGTVQYPKDVRESIAQGLAAASKAGMILSRDTIEKEPITAQLVEDKCIVCGICVRACPFGAIELIGKVKEGTIKFHEAACTGCGNCAAVCNYDAVIMPYFTKEQILAQIDAALAERPQEKVLAFVCNWCSYPGADQAGVEKLQYPPSARLIRLMCSARIEEDFIARAFEKGAGVVLVTGC
;
A
#
# COMPACT_ATOMS: atom_id res chain seq x y z
N TYR A 1 35.96 -14.29 -23.96
CA TYR A 1 36.91 -15.25 -23.36
C TYR A 1 38.00 -15.62 -24.38
N PRO A 2 38.82 -14.67 -24.86
CA PRO A 2 39.65 -14.88 -26.05
C PRO A 2 40.91 -15.72 -25.81
N ASN A 3 41.37 -15.82 -24.55
CA ASN A 3 42.68 -16.40 -24.19
C ASN A 3 42.57 -17.76 -23.46
N GLY A 4 41.36 -18.29 -23.23
CA GLY A 4 41.16 -19.58 -22.57
C GLY A 4 41.63 -19.65 -21.10
N ALA A 5 41.77 -18.52 -20.41
CA ALA A 5 42.21 -18.45 -19.03
C ALA A 5 41.34 -17.48 -18.20
N VAL A 6 41.18 -17.78 -16.91
CA VAL A 6 40.63 -16.87 -15.89
C VAL A 6 41.78 -16.13 -15.24
N GLU A 7 41.70 -14.81 -15.21
CA GLU A 7 42.60 -13.96 -14.43
C GLU A 7 41.91 -13.57 -13.12
N LEU A 8 42.59 -13.77 -11.99
CA LEU A 8 42.07 -13.46 -10.65
C LEU A 8 43.21 -13.08 -9.71
N LYS A 9 42.88 -12.33 -8.66
CA LYS A 9 43.80 -12.03 -7.57
C LYS A 9 43.51 -12.95 -6.39
N ASP A 10 44.51 -13.71 -5.95
CA ASP A 10 44.41 -14.48 -4.73
C ASP A 10 44.62 -13.54 -3.53
N GLU A 11 43.55 -13.25 -2.79
CA GLU A 11 43.58 -12.35 -1.65
C GLU A 11 44.38 -12.91 -0.45
N LEU A 12 44.54 -14.22 -0.33
CA LEU A 12 45.30 -14.85 0.76
C LEU A 12 46.81 -14.79 0.50
N LEU A 13 47.22 -14.94 -0.77
CA LEU A 13 48.62 -14.92 -1.18
C LEU A 13 49.08 -13.53 -1.64
N GLY A 14 48.16 -12.62 -1.97
CA GLY A 14 48.44 -11.27 -2.44
C GLY A 14 49.05 -11.23 -3.84
N VAL A 15 48.80 -12.26 -4.67
CA VAL A 15 49.39 -12.40 -6.01
C VAL A 15 48.30 -12.49 -7.08
N ASP A 16 48.62 -11.95 -8.25
CA ASP A 16 47.80 -12.13 -9.45
C ASP A 16 48.07 -13.50 -10.07
N MET A 17 47.00 -14.19 -10.47
CA MET A 17 47.04 -15.55 -11.00
C MET A 17 46.28 -15.64 -12.31
N SER A 18 46.80 -16.46 -13.23
CA SER A 18 46.13 -16.84 -14.47
C SER A 18 45.94 -18.35 -14.49
N ILE A 19 44.70 -18.81 -14.58
CA ILE A 19 44.34 -20.22 -14.58
C ILE A 19 43.79 -20.58 -15.97
N PRO A 20 44.49 -21.41 -16.76
CA PRO A 20 43.96 -21.95 -18.01
C PRO A 20 42.72 -22.83 -17.74
N THR A 21 41.65 -22.63 -18.50
CA THR A 21 40.39 -23.38 -18.32
C THR A 21 39.76 -23.74 -19.66
N ASP A 22 39.28 -24.98 -19.79
CA ASP A 22 38.48 -25.40 -20.95
C ASP A 22 37.00 -25.05 -20.82
N LEU A 23 36.50 -24.90 -19.58
CA LEU A 23 35.12 -24.56 -19.25
C LEU A 23 35.07 -23.60 -18.05
N LEU A 24 34.29 -22.53 -18.20
CA LEU A 24 33.95 -21.63 -17.11
C LEU A 24 32.46 -21.74 -16.79
N VAL A 25 32.13 -22.14 -15.56
CA VAL A 25 30.75 -22.20 -15.07
C VAL A 25 30.46 -20.94 -14.26
N LEU A 26 29.51 -20.12 -14.72
CA LEU A 26 29.09 -18.92 -14.01
C LEU A 26 27.99 -19.25 -13.01
N THR A 27 28.25 -19.03 -11.72
CA THR A 27 27.22 -19.10 -10.68
C THR A 27 26.46 -17.79 -10.64
N VAL A 28 25.37 -17.70 -11.40
CA VAL A 28 24.52 -16.51 -11.47
C VAL A 28 23.55 -16.45 -10.29
N GLY A 29 23.25 -15.23 -9.84
CA GLY A 29 22.20 -14.98 -8.86
C GLY A 29 20.80 -15.13 -9.45
N LEU A 30 19.80 -15.29 -8.58
CA LEU A 30 18.39 -15.26 -8.97
C LEU A 30 17.96 -13.80 -9.21
N GLN A 31 17.14 -13.61 -10.24
CA GLN A 31 16.48 -12.34 -10.55
C GLN A 31 14.97 -12.53 -10.51
N PRO A 32 14.19 -11.47 -10.20
CA PRO A 32 12.75 -11.54 -10.22
C PRO A 32 12.24 -11.82 -11.65
N ALA A 33 11.15 -12.59 -11.75
CA ALA A 33 10.52 -12.84 -13.05
C ALA A 33 9.86 -11.57 -13.60
N GLU A 34 9.97 -11.36 -14.91
CA GLU A 34 9.29 -10.29 -15.65
C GLU A 34 7.81 -10.65 -15.91
N GLU A 35 7.06 -10.95 -14.84
CA GLU A 35 5.65 -11.30 -14.93
C GLU A 35 4.75 -10.17 -14.43
N ALA A 36 3.63 -9.95 -15.13
CA ALA A 36 2.61 -8.96 -14.79
C ALA A 36 1.78 -9.33 -13.55
N ILE A 37 2.15 -10.37 -12.80
CA ILE A 37 1.38 -10.88 -11.67
C ILE A 37 1.28 -9.84 -10.54
N SER A 38 2.31 -9.00 -10.36
CA SER A 38 2.31 -7.92 -9.37
C SER A 38 1.19 -6.90 -9.65
N GLU A 39 0.93 -6.58 -10.92
CA GLU A 39 -0.13 -5.64 -11.31
C GLU A 39 -1.51 -6.27 -11.18
N GLN A 40 -1.66 -7.52 -11.62
CA GLN A 40 -2.93 -8.24 -11.55
C GLN A 40 -3.39 -8.47 -10.11
N LEU A 41 -2.45 -8.85 -9.23
CA LEU A 41 -2.72 -9.10 -7.81
C LEU A 41 -2.56 -7.84 -6.94
N LYS A 42 -2.10 -6.72 -7.51
CA LYS A 42 -1.80 -5.47 -6.79
C LYS A 42 -0.87 -5.70 -5.59
N VAL A 43 0.23 -6.41 -5.82
CA VAL A 43 1.27 -6.70 -4.81
C VAL A 43 2.50 -5.83 -5.10
N ALA A 44 2.99 -5.15 -4.06
CA ALA A 44 4.19 -4.32 -4.15
C ALA A 44 5.47 -5.15 -4.40
N ARG A 45 6.51 -4.49 -4.89
CA ARG A 45 7.84 -5.08 -5.06
C ARG A 45 8.84 -4.51 -4.05
N SER A 46 9.81 -5.33 -3.65
CA SER A 46 10.97 -4.91 -2.86
C SER A 46 11.96 -4.11 -3.73
N GLU A 47 12.98 -3.53 -3.11
CA GLU A 47 14.06 -2.82 -3.82
C GLU A 47 14.81 -3.72 -4.82
N ASP A 48 14.91 -5.01 -4.51
CA ASP A 48 15.52 -6.03 -5.37
C ASP A 48 14.56 -6.51 -6.49
N GLY A 49 13.34 -5.96 -6.56
CA GLY A 49 12.35 -6.22 -7.62
C GLY A 49 11.50 -7.47 -7.45
N PHE A 50 11.67 -8.22 -6.35
CA PHE A 50 10.83 -9.37 -5.98
C PHE A 50 9.52 -8.93 -5.31
N LEU A 51 8.56 -9.85 -5.11
CA LEU A 51 7.29 -9.51 -4.44
C LEU A 51 7.50 -9.27 -2.94
N LEU A 52 6.98 -8.14 -2.45
CA LEU A 52 7.14 -7.68 -1.08
C LEU A 52 6.16 -8.37 -0.12
N GLU A 53 6.68 -8.94 0.96
CA GLU A 53 5.87 -9.45 2.06
C GLU A 53 5.28 -8.36 2.94
N ARG A 54 4.29 -8.74 3.76
CA ARG A 54 3.63 -7.86 4.71
C ARG A 54 4.58 -7.38 5.81
N HIS A 55 5.39 -8.28 6.34
CA HIS A 55 6.39 -7.95 7.36
C HIS A 55 7.44 -9.08 7.47
N PRO A 56 8.76 -8.77 7.48
CA PRO A 56 9.82 -9.77 7.46
C PRO A 56 9.74 -10.84 8.57
N LYS A 57 9.12 -10.49 9.71
CA LYS A 57 9.00 -11.39 10.87
C LYS A 57 7.58 -11.84 11.20
N LEU A 58 6.57 -11.03 10.90
CA LEU A 58 5.20 -11.22 11.41
C LEU A 58 4.26 -11.76 10.32
N GLY A 59 4.63 -11.59 9.06
CA GLY A 59 3.90 -12.09 7.90
C GLY A 59 4.84 -12.35 6.73
N PRO A 60 5.87 -13.21 6.88
CA PRO A 60 6.88 -13.43 5.84
C PRO A 60 6.36 -14.19 4.61
N ALA A 61 5.16 -14.77 4.68
CA ALA A 61 4.49 -15.47 3.58
C ALA A 61 3.18 -14.79 3.17
N GLU A 62 2.90 -13.59 3.69
CA GLU A 62 1.69 -12.83 3.42
C GLU A 62 2.06 -11.62 2.57
N ALA A 63 1.24 -11.25 1.60
CA ALA A 63 1.33 -9.93 0.98
C ALA A 63 0.61 -8.89 1.86
N ALA A 64 0.84 -7.60 1.60
CA ALA A 64 0.08 -6.53 2.26
C ALA A 64 -1.42 -6.60 1.94
N SER A 65 -1.76 -7.07 0.73
CA SER A 65 -3.13 -7.30 0.28
C SER A 65 -3.72 -8.56 0.96
N PRO A 66 -4.81 -8.42 1.76
CA PRO A 66 -5.39 -9.55 2.48
C PRO A 66 -5.84 -10.67 1.53
N GLY A 67 -5.55 -11.92 1.93
CA GLY A 67 -5.89 -13.11 1.14
C GLY A 67 -4.90 -13.46 0.04
N ILE A 68 -3.85 -12.66 -0.18
CA ILE A 68 -2.74 -12.98 -1.09
C ILE A 68 -1.53 -13.43 -0.26
N TYR A 69 -0.94 -14.55 -0.67
CA TYR A 69 0.20 -15.19 0.00
C TYR A 69 1.34 -15.42 -0.99
N LEU A 70 2.56 -15.47 -0.47
CA LEU A 70 3.79 -15.61 -1.24
C LEU A 70 4.47 -16.93 -0.87
N ALA A 71 4.98 -17.64 -1.89
CA ALA A 71 5.72 -18.88 -1.69
C ALA A 71 6.83 -19.05 -2.73
N GLY A 72 8.03 -19.43 -2.26
CA GLY A 72 9.16 -19.73 -3.12
C GLY A 72 9.97 -18.50 -3.52
N THR A 73 10.70 -18.61 -4.62
CA THR A 73 11.67 -17.60 -5.08
C THR A 73 11.04 -16.32 -5.63
N VAL A 74 9.71 -16.26 -5.75
CA VAL A 74 8.98 -15.05 -6.15
C VAL A 74 9.15 -13.88 -5.16
N GLN A 75 9.42 -14.19 -3.88
CA GLN A 75 9.59 -13.20 -2.82
C GLN A 75 11.05 -12.73 -2.66
N TYR A 76 12.02 -13.65 -2.79
CA TYR A 76 13.47 -13.35 -2.73
C TYR A 76 14.28 -14.63 -3.06
N PRO A 77 15.58 -14.51 -3.39
CA PRO A 77 16.46 -15.66 -3.62
C PRO A 77 16.58 -16.57 -2.39
N LYS A 78 16.10 -17.81 -2.50
CA LYS A 78 16.10 -18.77 -1.39
C LYS A 78 16.36 -20.19 -1.87
N ASP A 79 16.76 -21.05 -0.95
CA ASP A 79 16.98 -22.46 -1.24
C ASP A 79 15.66 -23.26 -1.29
N VAL A 80 15.78 -24.55 -1.59
CA VAL A 80 14.62 -25.46 -1.69
C VAL A 80 13.95 -25.67 -0.33
N ARG A 81 14.71 -25.72 0.76
CA ARG A 81 14.16 -25.99 2.10
C ARG A 81 13.33 -24.80 2.57
N GLU A 82 13.85 -23.59 2.38
CA GLU A 82 13.12 -22.35 2.66
C GLU A 82 11.88 -22.22 1.78
N SER A 83 11.98 -22.57 0.50
CA SER A 83 10.82 -22.58 -0.42
C SER A 83 9.72 -23.53 0.04
N ILE A 84 10.08 -24.74 0.49
CA ILE A 84 9.13 -25.71 1.04
C ILE A 84 8.49 -25.17 2.32
N ALA A 85 9.30 -24.66 3.26
CA ALA A 85 8.80 -24.11 4.52
C ALA A 85 7.83 -22.94 4.27
N GLN A 86 8.16 -22.05 3.33
CA GLN A 86 7.30 -20.94 2.97
C GLN A 86 6.01 -21.41 2.26
N GLY A 87 6.09 -22.42 1.39
CA GLY A 87 4.91 -23.02 0.78
C GLY A 87 3.93 -23.58 1.81
N LEU A 88 4.45 -24.27 2.83
CA LEU A 88 3.63 -24.74 3.97
C LEU A 88 3.04 -23.57 4.77
N ALA A 89 3.81 -22.51 5.00
CA ALA A 89 3.30 -21.31 5.69
C ALA A 89 2.18 -20.63 4.91
N ALA A 90 2.34 -20.43 3.59
CA ALA A 90 1.33 -19.87 2.72
C ALA A 90 0.06 -20.74 2.69
N ALA A 91 0.21 -22.06 2.55
CA ALA A 91 -0.91 -23.00 2.58
C ALA A 91 -1.66 -22.98 3.93
N SER A 92 -0.93 -22.92 5.05
CA SER A 92 -1.53 -22.80 6.38
C SER A 92 -2.34 -21.52 6.53
N LYS A 93 -1.78 -20.37 6.12
CA LYS A 93 -2.46 -19.07 6.19
C LYS A 93 -3.68 -18.99 5.28
N ALA A 94 -3.57 -19.49 4.04
CA ALA A 94 -4.71 -19.62 3.14
C ALA A 94 -5.79 -20.53 3.74
N GLY A 95 -5.39 -21.67 4.30
CA GLY A 95 -6.28 -22.60 4.98
C GLY A 95 -7.01 -21.97 6.17
N MET A 96 -6.40 -21.05 6.92
CA MET A 96 -7.08 -20.35 8.03
C MET A 96 -8.28 -19.54 7.56
N ILE A 97 -8.21 -18.93 6.37
CA ILE A 97 -9.33 -18.21 5.79
C ILE A 97 -10.36 -19.20 5.22
N LEU A 98 -9.90 -20.18 4.46
CA LEU A 98 -10.78 -21.15 3.77
C LEU A 98 -11.51 -22.11 4.71
N SER A 99 -11.01 -22.31 5.92
CA SER A 99 -11.63 -23.16 6.96
C SER A 99 -12.76 -22.48 7.74
N ARG A 100 -13.06 -21.22 7.44
CA ARG A 100 -14.13 -20.45 8.09
C ARG A 100 -15.23 -20.15 7.08
N ASP A 101 -16.47 -20.22 7.55
CA ASP A 101 -17.64 -19.85 6.72
C ASP A 101 -17.72 -18.33 6.47
N THR A 102 -17.07 -17.55 7.33
CA THR A 102 -17.10 -16.08 7.28
C THR A 102 -15.73 -15.49 7.58
N ILE A 103 -15.51 -14.29 7.04
CA ILE A 103 -14.32 -13.48 7.32
C ILE A 103 -14.75 -12.20 8.04
N GLU A 104 -13.96 -11.81 9.03
CA GLU A 104 -14.11 -10.50 9.66
C GLU A 104 -13.36 -9.47 8.82
N LYS A 105 -14.03 -8.37 8.52
CA LYS A 105 -13.47 -7.26 7.78
C LYS A 105 -13.45 -6.02 8.67
N GLU A 106 -12.39 -5.23 8.55
CA GLU A 106 -12.31 -3.96 9.24
C GLU A 106 -13.53 -3.08 8.88
N PRO A 107 -14.21 -2.47 9.86
CA PRO A 107 -15.43 -1.69 9.65
C PRO A 107 -15.14 -0.28 9.09
N ILE A 108 -14.29 -0.21 8.07
CA ILE A 108 -13.85 1.00 7.35
C ILE A 108 -14.47 1.08 5.95
N THR A 109 -15.53 0.31 5.71
CA THR A 109 -16.27 0.27 4.45
C THR A 109 -17.13 1.54 4.33
N ALA A 110 -17.23 2.04 3.10
CA ALA A 110 -18.03 3.24 2.81
C ALA A 110 -19.52 3.00 3.11
N GLN A 111 -20.16 3.96 3.76
CA GLN A 111 -21.59 3.92 4.11
C GLN A 111 -22.34 5.05 3.39
N LEU A 112 -23.56 4.77 2.95
CA LEU A 112 -24.41 5.75 2.26
C LEU A 112 -25.44 6.33 3.24
N VAL A 113 -25.55 7.66 3.25
CA VAL A 113 -26.64 8.40 3.87
C VAL A 113 -27.71 8.64 2.81
N GLU A 114 -28.76 7.83 2.83
CA GLU A 114 -29.80 7.83 1.80
C GLU A 114 -30.44 9.21 1.62
N ASP A 115 -30.71 9.91 2.73
CA ASP A 115 -31.35 11.25 2.73
C ASP A 115 -30.56 12.33 1.99
N LYS A 116 -29.24 12.17 1.87
CA LYS A 116 -28.37 13.12 1.14
C LYS A 116 -28.12 12.70 -0.30
N CYS A 117 -28.42 11.46 -0.66
CA CYS A 117 -28.05 10.89 -1.94
C CYS A 117 -29.07 11.24 -3.03
N ILE A 118 -28.62 11.88 -4.12
CA ILE A 118 -29.46 12.15 -5.30
C ILE A 118 -29.33 11.09 -6.41
N VAL A 119 -28.68 9.96 -6.12
CA VAL A 119 -28.53 8.83 -7.06
C VAL A 119 -27.87 9.24 -8.39
N CYS A 120 -26.82 10.08 -8.33
CA CYS A 120 -26.13 10.57 -9.53
C CYS A 120 -25.17 9.55 -10.17
N GLY A 121 -24.74 8.53 -9.41
CA GLY A 121 -23.87 7.44 -9.88
C GLY A 121 -22.38 7.81 -10.04
N ILE A 122 -21.92 8.99 -9.60
CA ILE A 122 -20.51 9.38 -9.69
C ILE A 122 -19.62 8.43 -8.86
N CYS A 123 -20.08 8.06 -7.66
CA CYS A 123 -19.36 7.11 -6.79
C CYS A 123 -19.16 5.73 -7.43
N VAL A 124 -20.13 5.25 -8.22
CA VAL A 124 -20.04 3.97 -8.97
C VAL A 124 -18.86 4.01 -9.93
N ARG A 125 -18.75 5.08 -10.75
CA ARG A 125 -17.64 5.23 -11.70
C ARG A 125 -16.30 5.45 -11.01
N ALA A 126 -16.31 6.11 -9.85
CA ALA A 126 -15.09 6.40 -9.11
C ALA A 126 -14.51 5.18 -8.39
N CYS A 127 -15.27 4.11 -8.16
CA CYS A 127 -14.78 2.96 -7.41
C CYS A 127 -13.84 2.08 -8.25
N PRO A 128 -12.53 2.00 -7.94
CA PRO A 128 -11.60 1.18 -8.72
C PRO A 128 -11.72 -0.32 -8.41
N PHE A 129 -12.59 -0.70 -7.47
CA PHE A 129 -12.81 -2.07 -7.03
C PHE A 129 -14.19 -2.62 -7.43
N GLY A 130 -15.02 -1.82 -8.12
CA GLY A 130 -16.37 -2.24 -8.49
C GLY A 130 -17.29 -2.52 -7.29
N ALA A 131 -17.00 -1.94 -6.12
CA ALA A 131 -17.73 -2.21 -4.89
C ALA A 131 -19.06 -1.46 -4.75
N ILE A 132 -19.46 -0.68 -5.77
CA ILE A 132 -20.64 0.18 -5.71
C ILE A 132 -21.45 -0.07 -6.98
N GLU A 133 -22.75 -0.29 -6.81
CA GLU A 133 -23.68 -0.62 -7.89
C GLU A 133 -24.83 0.39 -7.92
N LEU A 134 -25.25 0.79 -9.12
CA LEU A 134 -26.49 1.53 -9.34
C LEU A 134 -27.58 0.54 -9.77
N ILE A 135 -28.60 0.36 -8.93
CA ILE A 135 -29.78 -0.45 -9.24
C ILE A 135 -30.85 0.49 -9.80
N GLY A 136 -31.19 0.35 -11.07
CA GLY A 136 -32.18 1.19 -11.76
C GLY A 136 -31.55 2.34 -12.56
N LYS A 137 -32.22 3.50 -12.60
CA LYS A 137 -31.78 4.67 -13.38
C LYS A 137 -31.20 5.77 -12.50
N VAL A 138 -30.31 6.59 -13.07
CA VAL A 138 -29.79 7.80 -12.41
C VAL A 138 -30.96 8.69 -11.97
N LYS A 139 -30.89 9.22 -10.73
CA LYS A 139 -31.92 10.00 -10.03
C LYS A 139 -33.17 9.26 -9.54
N GLU A 140 -33.43 8.04 -9.99
CA GLU A 140 -34.65 7.29 -9.64
C GLU A 140 -34.36 5.96 -8.93
N GLY A 141 -33.17 5.41 -9.13
CA GLY A 141 -32.75 4.11 -8.58
C GLY A 141 -32.16 4.19 -7.18
N THR A 142 -31.35 3.20 -6.83
CA THR A 142 -30.68 3.12 -5.53
C THR A 142 -29.19 2.82 -5.74
N ILE A 143 -28.34 3.42 -4.90
CA ILE A 143 -26.91 3.10 -4.84
C ILE A 143 -26.70 2.03 -3.77
N LYS A 144 -26.13 0.90 -4.15
CA LYS A 144 -25.80 -0.20 -3.24
C LYS A 144 -24.30 -0.34 -3.09
N PHE A 145 -23.83 -0.38 -1.85
CA PHE A 145 -22.43 -0.68 -1.54
C PHE A 145 -22.29 -2.17 -1.21
N HIS A 146 -21.39 -2.84 -1.92
CA HIS A 146 -20.98 -4.21 -1.64
C HIS A 146 -19.81 -4.18 -0.66
N GLU A 147 -20.12 -4.23 0.64
CA GLU A 147 -19.14 -4.11 1.72
C GLU A 147 -17.98 -5.10 1.57
N ALA A 148 -18.24 -6.33 1.12
CA ALA A 148 -17.22 -7.35 0.89
C ALA A 148 -16.14 -6.90 -0.11
N ALA A 149 -16.51 -6.17 -1.17
CA ALA A 149 -15.59 -5.67 -2.19
C ALA A 149 -14.95 -4.31 -1.82
N CYS A 150 -15.55 -3.53 -0.91
CA CYS A 150 -15.07 -2.20 -0.56
C CYS A 150 -13.76 -2.25 0.24
N THR A 151 -12.65 -1.76 -0.29
CA THR A 151 -11.35 -1.73 0.44
C THR A 151 -11.20 -0.54 1.40
N GLY A 152 -12.19 0.35 1.47
CA GLY A 152 -12.17 1.52 2.35
C GLY A 152 -11.34 2.70 1.83
N CYS A 153 -10.97 2.76 0.55
CA CYS A 153 -10.10 3.84 0.02
C CYS A 153 -10.66 5.26 0.13
N GLY A 154 -11.99 5.41 0.19
CA GLY A 154 -12.62 6.71 0.36
C GLY A 154 -12.74 7.59 -0.89
N ASN A 155 -12.35 7.11 -2.08
CA ASN A 155 -12.51 7.88 -3.32
C ASN A 155 -13.98 8.26 -3.59
N CYS A 156 -14.91 7.36 -3.30
CA CYS A 156 -16.35 7.59 -3.43
C CYS A 156 -16.87 8.69 -2.50
N ALA A 157 -16.26 8.87 -1.32
CA ALA A 157 -16.56 9.99 -0.42
C ALA A 157 -15.99 11.30 -0.95
N ALA A 158 -14.75 11.28 -1.44
CA ALA A 158 -14.09 12.48 -1.99
C ALA A 158 -14.83 13.10 -3.19
N VAL A 159 -15.42 12.27 -4.06
CA VAL A 159 -16.16 12.75 -5.25
C VAL A 159 -17.64 13.07 -4.98
N CYS A 160 -18.12 12.87 -3.74
CA CYS A 160 -19.53 13.06 -3.42
C CYS A 160 -19.83 14.52 -3.05
N ASN A 161 -20.33 15.30 -4.01
CA ASN A 161 -20.69 16.71 -3.79
C ASN A 161 -21.87 16.95 -2.83
N TYR A 162 -22.45 15.89 -2.26
CA TYR A 162 -23.59 15.96 -1.32
C TYR A 162 -23.22 15.44 0.06
N ASP A 163 -21.95 15.08 0.31
CA ASP A 163 -21.49 14.44 1.55
C ASP A 163 -22.37 13.26 1.98
N ALA A 164 -22.88 12.50 0.99
CA ALA A 164 -23.77 11.37 1.18
C ALA A 164 -23.01 10.07 1.46
N VAL A 165 -21.70 10.03 1.21
CA VAL A 165 -20.87 8.85 1.46
C VAL A 165 -19.95 9.13 2.65
N ILE A 166 -20.12 8.35 3.72
CA ILE A 166 -19.33 8.45 4.94
C ILE A 166 -18.28 7.34 4.95
N MET A 167 -17.07 7.70 5.33
CA MET A 167 -16.01 6.75 5.66
C MET A 167 -15.92 6.62 7.19
N PRO A 168 -16.36 5.51 7.80
CA PRO A 168 -16.22 5.31 9.23
C PRO A 168 -14.76 5.46 9.68
N TYR A 169 -14.55 6.02 10.86
CA TYR A 169 -13.22 6.33 11.45
C TYR A 169 -12.36 7.36 10.69
N PHE A 170 -12.79 7.78 9.50
CA PHE A 170 -12.15 8.81 8.67
C PHE A 170 -13.22 9.73 8.07
N THR A 171 -14.19 10.14 8.89
CA THR A 171 -15.25 11.05 8.45
C THR A 171 -14.66 12.42 8.11
N LYS A 172 -15.38 13.18 7.28
CA LYS A 172 -14.99 14.53 6.88
C LYS A 172 -14.75 15.41 8.12
N GLU A 173 -15.64 15.33 9.10
CA GLU A 173 -15.58 16.08 10.35
C GLU A 173 -14.38 15.68 11.21
N GLN A 174 -14.07 14.38 11.29
CA GLN A 174 -12.90 13.88 12.02
C GLN A 174 -11.60 14.39 11.39
N ILE A 175 -11.52 14.42 10.06
CA ILE A 175 -10.35 14.93 9.34
C ILE A 175 -10.22 16.45 9.53
N LEU A 176 -11.31 17.20 9.37
CA LEU A 176 -11.33 18.65 9.61
C LEU A 176 -10.92 19.00 11.05
N ALA A 177 -11.39 18.24 12.05
CA ALA A 177 -10.98 18.41 13.43
C ALA A 177 -9.48 18.13 13.65
N GLN A 178 -8.91 17.12 12.97
CA GLN A 178 -7.48 16.86 12.99
C GLN A 178 -6.67 17.99 12.34
N ILE A 179 -7.16 18.57 11.24
CA ILE A 179 -6.53 19.75 10.59
C ILE A 179 -6.48 20.92 11.58
N ASP A 180 -7.62 21.23 12.20
CA ASP A 180 -7.75 22.32 13.15
C ASP A 180 -6.81 22.13 14.36
N ALA A 181 -6.74 20.91 14.91
CA ALA A 181 -5.85 20.59 16.02
C ALA A 181 -4.37 20.64 15.62
N ALA A 182 -4.02 20.08 14.47
CA ALA A 182 -2.64 20.06 13.97
C ALA A 182 -2.09 21.47 13.73
N LEU A 183 -2.95 22.42 13.37
CA LEU A 183 -2.61 23.80 13.03
C LEU A 183 -2.96 24.84 14.12
N ALA A 184 -3.39 24.41 15.31
CA ALA A 184 -3.78 25.32 16.38
C ALA A 184 -2.68 26.31 16.83
N GLU A 185 -1.42 25.92 16.72
CA GLU A 185 -0.26 26.73 17.13
C GLU A 185 0.74 26.88 15.99
N ARG A 186 1.22 28.11 15.73
CA ARG A 186 2.24 28.43 14.71
C ARG A 186 2.03 27.67 13.38
N PRO A 187 0.84 27.75 12.77
CA PRO A 187 0.52 26.98 11.57
C PRO A 187 1.44 27.29 10.38
N GLN A 188 1.94 28.51 10.28
CA GLN A 188 2.84 28.96 9.22
C GLN A 188 4.22 28.27 9.24
N GLU A 189 4.61 27.71 10.39
CA GLU A 189 5.86 26.96 10.54
C GLU A 189 5.67 25.45 10.23
N LYS A 190 4.44 25.01 9.97
CA LYS A 190 4.09 23.59 9.84
C LYS A 190 3.92 23.16 8.39
N VAL A 191 4.33 21.92 8.14
CA VAL A 191 4.01 21.17 6.92
C VAL A 191 2.91 20.17 7.28
N LEU A 192 1.68 20.43 6.85
CA LEU A 192 0.58 19.49 7.05
C LEU A 192 0.57 18.46 5.93
N ALA A 193 0.89 17.21 6.26
CA ALA A 193 0.97 16.12 5.30
C ALA A 193 -0.22 15.17 5.44
N PHE A 194 -1.05 15.09 4.40
CA PHE A 194 -2.05 14.06 4.24
C PHE A 194 -1.38 12.79 3.74
N VAL A 195 -1.35 11.75 4.57
CA VAL A 195 -0.63 10.51 4.29
C VAL A 195 -1.60 9.35 4.09
N CYS A 196 -1.44 8.62 2.99
CA CYS A 196 -2.15 7.36 2.76
C CYS A 196 -1.83 6.33 3.86
N ASN A 197 -2.86 5.71 4.42
CA ASN A 197 -2.75 4.72 5.51
C ASN A 197 -1.93 3.48 5.11
N TRP A 198 -1.92 3.10 3.83
CA TRP A 198 -1.34 1.82 3.39
C TRP A 198 0.07 1.90 2.83
N CYS A 199 0.55 3.09 2.43
CA CYS A 199 1.89 3.23 1.86
C CYS A 199 2.69 4.35 2.55
N SER A 200 2.16 5.56 2.60
CA SER A 200 2.89 6.71 3.15
C SER A 200 3.00 6.69 4.67
N TYR A 201 1.94 6.31 5.38
CA TYR A 201 2.00 6.23 6.84
C TYR A 201 2.97 5.14 7.33
N PRO A 202 2.98 3.92 6.78
CA PRO A 202 4.04 2.93 7.06
C PRO A 202 5.44 3.46 6.77
N GLY A 203 5.64 4.21 5.68
CA GLY A 203 6.93 4.86 5.39
C GLY A 203 7.34 5.89 6.46
N ALA A 204 6.39 6.67 6.97
CA ALA A 204 6.64 7.60 8.07
C ALA A 204 6.96 6.88 9.39
N ASP A 205 6.27 5.77 9.68
CA ASP A 205 6.55 4.92 10.84
C ASP A 205 7.94 4.28 10.74
N GLN A 206 8.29 3.76 9.56
CA GLN A 206 9.60 3.20 9.24
C GLN A 206 10.73 4.22 9.43
N ALA A 207 10.53 5.47 8.99
CA ALA A 207 11.48 6.55 9.24
C ALA A 207 11.74 6.78 10.75
N GLY A 208 10.71 6.58 11.59
CA GLY A 208 10.83 6.57 13.04
C GLY A 208 11.64 5.38 13.58
N VAL A 209 11.38 4.17 13.08
CA VAL A 209 12.11 2.94 13.43
C VAL A 209 13.60 3.05 13.07
N GLU A 210 13.91 3.63 11.91
CA GLU A 210 15.27 3.89 11.42
C GLU A 210 15.95 5.07 12.11
N LYS A 211 15.22 5.83 12.95
CA LYS A 211 15.70 7.03 13.65
C LYS A 211 16.21 8.10 12.70
N LEU A 212 15.60 8.21 11.51
CA LEU A 212 15.90 9.28 10.57
C LEU A 212 15.63 10.64 11.22
N GLN A 213 16.51 11.60 10.98
CA GLN A 213 16.32 12.96 11.45
C GLN A 213 15.39 13.69 10.48
N TYR A 214 14.27 14.20 10.99
CA TYR A 214 13.32 14.99 10.22
C TYR A 214 12.90 16.24 11.00
N PRO A 215 12.50 17.32 10.30
CA PRO A 215 12.07 18.56 10.96
C PRO A 215 10.85 18.34 11.87
N PRO A 216 10.79 18.99 13.05
CA PRO A 216 9.64 18.88 13.97
C PRO A 216 8.40 19.63 13.47
N SER A 217 8.45 20.24 12.28
CA SER A 217 7.37 20.98 11.64
C SER A 217 6.36 20.08 10.91
N ALA A 218 6.71 18.83 10.60
CA ALA A 218 5.80 17.91 9.92
C ALA A 218 4.63 17.50 10.83
N ARG A 219 3.41 17.60 10.33
CA ARG A 219 2.19 17.13 11.00
C ARG A 219 1.46 16.18 10.07
N LEU A 220 1.36 14.92 10.46
CA LEU A 220 0.73 13.89 9.65
C LEU A 220 -0.75 13.80 9.98
N ILE A 221 -1.59 13.84 8.95
CA ILE A 221 -3.01 13.48 9.01
C ILE A 221 -3.19 12.26 8.15
N ARG A 222 -3.62 11.16 8.77
CA ARG A 222 -3.82 9.90 8.07
C ARG A 222 -5.15 9.92 7.34
N LEU A 223 -5.09 9.63 6.05
CA LEU A 223 -6.25 9.32 5.21
C LEU A 223 -6.22 7.83 4.87
N MET A 224 -7.38 7.23 4.58
CA MET A 224 -7.41 5.85 4.10
C MET A 224 -6.55 5.66 2.85
N CYS A 225 -6.73 6.54 1.87
CA CYS A 225 -5.97 6.60 0.63
C CYS A 225 -5.66 8.06 0.29
N SER A 226 -4.66 8.31 -0.54
CA SER A 226 -4.53 9.62 -1.21
C SER A 226 -5.79 9.99 -2.00
N ALA A 227 -6.51 9.00 -2.54
CA ALA A 227 -7.79 9.21 -3.23
C ALA A 227 -8.93 9.72 -2.32
N ARG A 228 -8.77 9.71 -0.99
CA ARG A 228 -9.74 10.29 -0.05
C ARG A 228 -9.65 11.82 0.02
N ILE A 229 -8.60 12.43 -0.52
CA ILE A 229 -8.38 13.87 -0.43
C ILE A 229 -9.57 14.65 -1.02
N GLU A 230 -10.08 15.61 -0.26
CA GLU A 230 -11.10 16.56 -0.70
C GLU A 230 -10.47 17.95 -0.83
N GLU A 231 -11.00 18.77 -1.74
CA GLU A 231 -10.61 20.18 -1.87
C GLU A 231 -10.81 20.93 -0.54
N ASP A 232 -11.89 20.64 0.18
CA ASP A 232 -12.19 21.22 1.49
C ASP A 232 -11.09 20.98 2.54
N PHE A 233 -10.40 19.84 2.50
CA PHE A 233 -9.31 19.56 3.44
C PHE A 233 -8.10 20.45 3.17
N ILE A 234 -7.78 20.66 1.90
CA ILE A 234 -6.67 21.53 1.48
C ILE A 234 -7.03 22.98 1.77
N ALA A 235 -8.25 23.41 1.41
CA ALA A 235 -8.75 24.74 1.69
C ALA A 235 -8.71 25.04 3.19
N ARG A 236 -9.23 24.13 4.03
CA ARG A 236 -9.21 24.30 5.49
C ARG A 236 -7.79 24.44 6.05
N ALA A 237 -6.83 23.65 5.54
CA ALA A 237 -5.45 23.74 5.99
C ALA A 237 -4.84 25.12 5.70
N PHE A 238 -5.09 25.68 4.51
CA PHE A 238 -4.63 27.02 4.17
C PHE A 238 -5.41 28.13 4.91
N GLU A 239 -6.71 27.98 5.14
CA GLU A 239 -7.51 28.89 5.99
C GLU A 239 -6.95 28.97 7.41
N LYS A 240 -6.44 27.86 7.94
CA LYS A 240 -5.75 27.80 9.24
C LYS A 240 -4.33 28.33 9.20
N GLY A 241 -3.81 28.72 8.04
CA GLY A 241 -2.49 29.33 7.88
C GLY A 241 -1.34 28.33 7.76
N ALA A 242 -1.58 27.08 7.31
CA ALA A 242 -0.52 26.11 7.07
C ALA A 242 0.55 26.70 6.14
N GLY A 243 1.83 26.57 6.52
CA GLY A 243 2.94 27.02 5.68
C GLY A 243 3.08 26.21 4.40
N VAL A 244 2.86 24.88 4.50
CA VAL A 244 2.85 23.95 3.36
C VAL A 244 1.79 22.88 3.60
N VAL A 245 1.11 22.47 2.53
CA VAL A 245 0.26 21.28 2.49
C VAL A 245 0.88 20.26 1.55
N LEU A 246 1.04 19.03 2.01
CA LEU A 246 1.57 17.91 1.24
C LEU A 246 0.55 16.78 1.18
N VAL A 247 0.42 16.11 0.04
CA VAL A 247 -0.39 14.89 -0.10
C VAL A 247 0.51 13.79 -0.63
N THR A 248 0.54 12.65 0.06
CA THR A 248 1.39 11.52 -0.32
C THR A 248 0.57 10.23 -0.38
N GLY A 249 0.80 9.45 -1.44
CA GLY A 249 0.23 8.13 -1.65
C GLY A 249 0.78 7.50 -2.93
N CYS A 250 0.37 6.26 -3.20
CA CYS A 250 0.73 5.49 -4.39
C CYS A 250 -0.50 5.27 -5.29
#